data_AF-A0A7W5EQS1-F1
#
_entry.id   AF-A0A7W5EQS1-F1
#
_cell.length_a   1.000
_cell.length_b   1.000
_cell.length_c   1.000
_cell.angle_alpha   90.00
_cell.angle_beta   90.00
_cell.angle_gamma   90.00
#
_symmetry.space_group_name_H-M   'P 1'
#
loop_
_entity.id
_entity.type
_entity.pdbx_description
1 polymer ?
#
loop_
_entity_poly.entity_id
_entity_poly.type
_entity_poly.pdbx_seq_one_letter_code
_entity_poly.pdbx_strand_id
1 'polypeptide(L)' 'MNDHVFIYKGYRADIRYDAERDEYFAAIEVAGRSFRARGSSAPAVASDVQAIVDRLEWAN' A
#
# COMPACT_ATOMS: atom_id res chain seq x y z
N MET A 1 4.52 -9.29 15.42
CA MET A 1 4.62 -8.54 14.16
C MET A 1 3.19 -8.14 13.80
N ASN A 2 2.89 -6.85 13.73
CA ASN A 2 1.56 -6.34 13.37
C ASN A 2 1.49 -6.23 11.85
N ASP A 3 1.09 -7.31 11.19
CA ASP A 3 0.78 -7.30 9.76
C ASP A 3 -0.61 -6.68 9.57
N HIS A 4 -0.65 -5.48 9.00
CA HIS A 4 -1.91 -4.82 8.67
C HIS A 4 -2.23 -5.09 7.20
N VAL A 5 -3.24 -5.93 6.95
CA VAL A 5 -3.71 -6.18 5.59
C VAL A 5 -4.75 -5.13 5.23
N PHE A 6 -4.48 -4.38 4.15
CA PHE A 6 -5.41 -3.42 3.57
C PHE A 6 -5.89 -3.95 2.22
N ILE A 7 -7.22 -3.97 2.01
CA ILE A 7 -7.83 -4.42 0.75
C ILE A 7 -8.69 -3.29 0.20
N TYR A 8 -8.45 -2.92 -1.05
CA TYR A 8 -9.18 -1.85 -1.73
C TYR A 8 -9.47 -2.22 -3.18
N LYS A 9 -10.73 -2.17 -3.59
CA LYS A 9 -11.20 -2.52 -4.94
C LYS A 9 -10.69 -3.88 -5.46
N GLY A 10 -10.54 -4.85 -4.56
CA GLY A 10 -10.02 -6.19 -4.89
C GLY A 10 -8.49 -6.29 -4.91
N TYR A 11 -7.76 -5.19 -4.78
CA TYR A 11 -6.31 -5.19 -4.63
C TYR A 11 -5.91 -5.31 -3.16
N ARG A 12 -4.95 -6.19 -2.89
CA ARG A 12 -4.41 -6.45 -1.54
C ARG A 12 -3.06 -5.74 -1.37
N ALA A 13 -2.92 -5.01 -0.26
CA ALA A 13 -1.68 -4.42 0.20
C ALA A 13 -1.36 -4.92 1.61
N ASP A 14 -0.24 -5.61 1.75
CA ASP A 14 0.26 -6.07 3.04
C ASP A 14 1.15 -4.96 3.63
N ILE A 15 0.62 -4.22 4.60
CA ILE A 15 1.31 -3.12 5.28
C ILE A 15 2.11 -3.69 6.45
N ARG A 16 3.42 -3.41 6.43
CA ARG A 16 4.38 -3.83 7.43
C ARG A 16 5.07 -2.62 8.04
N TYR A 17 5.47 -2.74 9.30
CA TYR A 17 6.28 -1.74 9.98
C TYR A 17 7.75 -2.13 9.91
N ASP A 18 8.59 -1.21 9.45
CA ASP A 18 10.04 -1.29 9.45
C ASP A 18 10.57 -0.58 10.70
N ALA A 19 11.07 -1.36 11.67
CA ALA A 19 11.59 -0.83 12.92
C ALA A 19 12.97 -0.19 12.78
N GLU A 20 13.74 -0.51 11.73
CA GLU A 20 15.05 0.09 11.49
C GLU A 20 14.91 1.52 10.97
N ARG A 21 13.83 1.77 10.23
CA ARG A 21 13.54 3.07 9.59
C ARG A 21 12.42 3.87 10.25
N ASP A 22 11.76 3.30 11.26
CA ASP A 22 10.59 3.87 11.93
C ASP A 22 9.48 4.29 10.94
N GLU A 23 9.21 3.44 9.94
CA GLU A 23 8.23 3.72 8.90
C GLU A 23 7.36 2.50 8.57
N TYR A 24 6.16 2.73 8.04
CA TYR A 24 5.31 1.70 7.48
C TYR A 24 5.52 1.62 5.97
N PHE A 25 5.51 0.42 5.42
CA PHE A 25 5.61 0.18 3.99
C PHE A 25 4.64 -0.92 3.54
N ALA A 26 4.19 -0.85 2.29
CA ALA A 26 3.41 -1.90 1.66
C ALA A 26 3.84 -2.10 0.21
N ALA A 27 3.80 -3.35 -0.23
CA ALA A 27 3.87 -3.69 -1.65
C ALA A 27 2.46 -4.03 -2.13
N ILE A 28 2.08 -3.52 -3.30
CA ILE A 28 0.80 -3.80 -3.94
C ILE A 28 1.03 -4.12 -5.42
N GLU A 29 0.28 -5.07 -5.96
CA GLU A 29 0.24 -5.35 -7.39
C GLU A 29 -1.08 -4.86 -7.97
N VAL A 30 -1.00 -4.00 -8.99
CA VAL A 30 -2.16 -3.41 -9.66
C VAL A 30 -1.98 -3.58 -11.17
N ALA A 31 -2.96 -4.19 -11.84
CA ALA A 31 -2.91 -4.47 -13.29
C ALA A 31 -1.59 -5.13 -13.76
N GLY A 32 -1.04 -6.06 -12.97
CA GLY A 32 0.23 -6.75 -13.27
C GLY A 32 1.50 -5.92 -13.08
N ARG A 33 1.40 -4.75 -12.44
CA ARG A 33 2.55 -3.90 -12.09
C ARG A 33 2.66 -3.77 -10.57
N SER A 34 3.87 -3.95 -10.04
CA SER A 34 4.12 -3.83 -8.60
C SER A 34 4.48 -2.39 -8.21
N PHE A 35 3.85 -1.89 -7.17
CA PHE A 35 4.09 -0.57 -6.58
C PHE A 35 4.44 -0.70 -5.10
N ARG A 36 5.08 0.34 -4.56
CA ARG A 36 5.47 0.42 -3.15
C ARG A 36 4.93 1.72 -2.56
N ALA A 37 4.15 1.59 -1.50
CA ALA A 37 3.66 2.69 -0.69
C ALA A 37 4.46 2.75 0.61
N ARG A 38 4.76 3.96 1.09
CA ARG A 38 5.52 4.20 2.33
C ARG A 38 4.95 5.40 3.08
N GLY A 39 5.03 5.38 4.41
CA GLY A 39 4.51 6.47 5.23
C GLY A 39 4.76 6.28 6.72
N SER A 40 4.57 7.35 7.48
CA SER A 40 4.81 7.36 8.93
C SER A 40 3.78 6.57 9.75
N SER A 41 2.72 6.07 9.14
CA SER A 41 1.67 5.29 9.80
C SER A 41 0.95 4.36 8.83
N ALA A 42 0.35 3.27 9.33
CA ALA A 42 -0.43 2.36 8.49
C ALA A 42 -1.57 3.06 7.71
N PRO A 43 -2.35 4.01 8.29
CA PRO A 43 -3.34 4.78 7.54
C PRO A 43 -2.75 5.62 6.41
N ALA A 44 -1.56 6.22 6.61
CA ALA A 44 -0.90 6.99 5.56
C ALA A 44 -0.52 6.09 4.36
N VAL A 45 0.02 4.90 4.64
CA VAL A 45 0.31 3.89 3.61
C VAL A 45 -0.96 3.44 2.90
N ALA A 46 -2.06 3.21 3.63
CA ALA A 46 -3.33 2.84 3.03
C ALA A 46 -3.90 3.92 2.10
N SER A 47 -3.80 5.21 2.47
CA SER A 47 -4.19 6.32 1.59
C SER A 47 -3.34 6.40 0.32
N ASP A 48 -2.03 6.18 0.43
CA ASP A 48 -1.15 6.16 -0.74
C ASP A 48 -1.46 4.98 -1.67
N VAL A 49 -1.75 3.81 -1.10
CA VAL A 49 -2.24 2.63 -1.84
C VAL A 49 -3.55 2.94 -2.58
N GLN A 50 -4.52 3.60 -1.93
CA GLN A 50 -5.78 4.00 -2.58
C GLN A 50 -5.49 4.92 -3.77
N ALA A 51 -4.65 5.95 -3.59
CA ALA A 51 -4.29 6.88 -4.65
C ALA A 51 -3.59 6.20 -5.85
N ILE A 52 -2.72 5.22 -5.60
CA ILE A 52 -2.09 4.41 -6.64
C ILE A 52 -3.15 3.62 -7.43
N VAL A 53 -4.02 2.89 -6.73
CA VAL A 53 -5.09 2.10 -7.36
C VAL A 53 -6.02 3.00 -8.18
N ASP A 54 -6.52 4.08 -7.61
CA ASP A 54 -7.44 5.00 -8.29
C ASP A 54 -6.79 5.63 -9.53
N ARG A 55 -5.52 6.02 -9.46
CA ARG A 55 -4.78 6.57 -10.60
C ARG A 55 -4.62 5.55 -11.74
N LEU A 56 -4.37 4.29 -11.40
CA LEU A 56 -4.11 3.24 -12.39
C LEU A 56 -5.39 2.73 -13.04
N GLU A 57 -6.48 2.63 -12.28
CA GLU A 57 -7.79 2.30 -12.85
C GLU A 57 -8.29 3.39 -13.80
N TRP A 58 -8.01 4.66 -13.51
CA TRP A 58 -8.41 5.75 -14.42
C TRP A 58 -7.57 5.81 -15.71
N ALA A 59 -6.38 5.22 -15.69
CA ALA A 59 -5.48 5.17 -16.84
C ALA A 59 -5.69 3.93 -17.75
N ASN A 60 -6.58 3.00 -17.36
CA ASN A 60 -6.85 1.74 -18.06
C ASN A 60 -8.26 1.72 -18.64
#